data_AF-A0A9D1ZB70-F1
#
_entry.id   AF-A0A9D1ZB70-F1
#
_cell.length_a   1.000
_cell.length_b   1.000
_cell.length_c   1.000
_cell.angle_alpha   90.00
_cell.angle_beta   90.00
_cell.angle_gamma   90.00
#
_symmetry.space_group_name_H-M   'P 1'
#
loop_
_entity.id
_entity.type
_entity.pdbx_description
1 polymer ?
#
loop_
_entity_poly.entity_id
_entity_poly.type
_entity_poly.pdbx_seq_one_letter_code
_entity_poly.pdbx_strand_id
1 'polypeptide(L)'
;MSFEPLVIPSEQRNEPEGWRTNSRELGIRGEELAVKRLRDWGWRILGRNWQSGYGEIDIIAFDPTADASVVSLVEVKTRLAGTADEQMPELAVDERRRERYSNAARIFLQANDWARAVRFDVIAITVTDDGVAHLHLVKGAFEVDQ
;
A
#
# COMPACT_ATOMS: atom_id res chain seq x y z
N MET A 1 8.52 -17.99 -4.74
CA MET A 1 7.29 -18.32 -3.99
C MET A 1 6.11 -17.88 -4.84
N SER A 2 5.29 -18.81 -5.30
CA SER A 2 4.06 -18.54 -6.04
C SER A 2 2.98 -18.11 -5.06
N PHE A 3 2.43 -16.90 -5.24
CA PHE A 3 1.36 -16.38 -4.42
C PHE A 3 0.01 -16.90 -4.93
N GLU A 4 -0.79 -17.50 -4.05
CA GLU A 4 -2.17 -17.84 -4.38
C GLU A 4 -3.07 -16.60 -4.26
N PRO A 5 -3.98 -16.36 -5.23
CA PRO A 5 -4.92 -15.27 -5.16
C PRO A 5 -5.86 -15.43 -3.96
N LEU A 6 -6.17 -14.33 -3.27
CA LEU A 6 -7.19 -14.34 -2.24
C LEU A 6 -8.57 -14.45 -2.90
N VAL A 7 -9.12 -15.67 -2.93
CA VAL A 7 -10.52 -15.88 -3.32
C VAL A 7 -11.39 -15.49 -2.14
N ILE A 8 -12.09 -14.35 -2.24
CA ILE A 8 -13.10 -13.99 -1.24
C ILE A 8 -14.32 -14.91 -1.43
N PRO A 9 -14.75 -15.66 -0.38
CA PRO A 9 -15.88 -16.59 -0.48
C PRO A 9 -17.15 -15.92 -0.98
N SER A 10 -17.92 -16.63 -1.82
CA SER A 10 -19.13 -16.14 -2.47
C SER A 10 -20.20 -15.60 -1.51
N GLU A 11 -20.21 -16.09 -0.28
CA GLU A 11 -21.16 -15.71 0.77
C GLU A 11 -20.87 -14.32 1.39
N GLN A 12 -19.69 -13.75 1.12
CA GLN A 12 -19.34 -12.36 1.48
C GLN A 12 -19.39 -11.42 0.26
N ARG A 13 -19.81 -11.92 -0.92
CA ARG A 13 -20.04 -11.09 -2.11
C ARG A 13 -21.38 -10.37 -1.96
N ASN A 14 -21.34 -9.18 -1.36
CA ASN A 14 -22.31 -8.16 -1.75
C ASN A 14 -21.96 -7.73 -3.19
N GLU A 15 -22.47 -8.52 -4.14
CA GLU A 15 -22.59 -8.28 -5.59
C GLU A 15 -21.33 -7.89 -6.39
N PRO A 16 -21.15 -8.40 -7.63
CA PRO A 16 -20.05 -8.02 -8.53
C PRO A 16 -20.05 -6.52 -8.93
N GLU A 17 -21.05 -5.74 -8.51
CA GLU A 17 -21.11 -4.29 -8.69
C GLU A 17 -20.31 -3.50 -7.63
N GLY A 18 -19.89 -4.12 -6.52
CA GLY A 18 -19.34 -3.40 -5.37
C GLY A 18 -18.12 -2.52 -5.69
N TRP A 19 -17.19 -2.98 -6.53
CA TRP A 19 -15.95 -2.23 -6.80
C TRP A 19 -16.09 -1.19 -7.92
N ARG A 20 -17.19 -1.20 -8.69
CA ARG A 20 -17.48 -0.18 -9.71
C ARG A 20 -18.03 1.07 -9.05
N THR A 21 -17.12 1.89 -8.55
CA THR A 21 -17.42 3.18 -7.95
C THR A 21 -16.45 4.24 -8.48
N ASN A 22 -16.63 5.50 -8.08
CA ASN A 22 -15.69 6.56 -8.38
C ASN A 22 -14.30 6.24 -7.81
N SER A 23 -13.27 6.89 -8.36
CA SER A 23 -11.87 6.64 -7.99
C SER A 23 -11.57 6.81 -6.49
N ARG A 24 -12.28 7.72 -5.81
CA ARG A 24 -12.09 7.96 -4.38
C ARG A 24 -12.58 6.78 -3.55
N GLU A 25 -13.79 6.29 -3.80
CA GLU A 25 -14.33 5.16 -3.05
C GLU A 25 -13.58 3.85 -3.38
N LEU A 26 -13.11 3.68 -4.62
CA LEU A 26 -12.23 2.60 -5.02
C LEU A 26 -10.92 2.62 -4.20
N GLY A 27 -10.33 3.81 -4.04
CA GLY A 27 -9.14 4.01 -3.21
C GLY A 27 -9.37 3.62 -1.75
N ILE A 28 -10.46 4.10 -1.13
CA ILE A 28 -10.82 3.78 0.26
C ILE A 28 -10.98 2.27 0.47
N ARG A 29 -11.70 1.59 -0.43
CA ARG A 29 -11.89 0.13 -0.34
C ARG A 29 -10.57 -0.63 -0.52
N GLY A 30 -9.71 -0.12 -1.39
CA GLY A 30 -8.35 -0.63 -1.58
C GLY A 30 -7.50 -0.52 -0.32
N GLU A 31 -7.49 0.65 0.32
CA GLU A 31 -6.75 0.88 1.57
C GLU A 31 -7.24 -0.04 2.69
N GLU A 32 -8.56 -0.20 2.87
CA GLU A 32 -9.12 -1.12 3.85
C GLU A 32 -8.71 -2.57 3.58
N LEU A 33 -8.73 -3.01 2.32
CA LEU A 33 -8.30 -4.35 1.92
C LEU A 33 -6.79 -4.54 2.19
N ALA A 34 -5.96 -3.54 1.89
CA ALA A 34 -4.54 -3.56 2.16
C ALA A 34 -4.25 -3.69 3.67
N VAL A 35 -4.90 -2.88 4.51
CA VAL A 35 -4.78 -2.95 5.97
C VAL A 35 -5.17 -4.33 6.50
N LYS A 36 -6.31 -4.87 6.03
CA LYS A 36 -6.75 -6.22 6.41
C LYS A 36 -5.68 -7.24 6.04
N ARG A 37 -5.16 -7.20 4.81
CA ARG A 37 -4.18 -8.18 4.33
C ARG A 37 -2.84 -8.09 5.04
N LEU A 38 -2.36 -6.88 5.32
CA LEU A 38 -1.16 -6.65 6.11
C LEU A 38 -1.30 -7.26 7.52
N ARG A 39 -2.44 -7.06 8.18
CA ARG A 39 -2.72 -7.68 9.49
C ARG A 39 -2.74 -9.21 9.41
N ASP A 40 -3.37 -9.78 8.38
CA ASP A 40 -3.36 -11.23 8.15
C ASP A 40 -1.94 -11.78 7.94
N TRP A 41 -1.03 -10.96 7.39
CA TRP A 41 0.39 -11.28 7.25
C TRP A 41 1.22 -10.97 8.50
N GLY A 42 0.60 -10.59 9.61
CA GLY A 42 1.28 -10.32 10.89
C GLY A 42 1.89 -8.92 11.00
N TRP A 43 1.58 -8.00 10.09
CA TRP A 43 2.07 -6.63 10.18
C TRP A 43 1.34 -5.86 11.27
N ARG A 44 2.10 -5.02 11.99
CA ARG A 44 1.54 -4.12 12.99
C ARG A 44 1.29 -2.76 12.38
N ILE A 45 0.03 -2.40 12.20
CA ILE A 45 -0.38 -1.08 11.69
C ILE A 45 -0.18 -0.03 12.79
N LEU A 46 0.55 1.03 12.48
CA LEU A 46 0.87 2.16 13.36
C LEU A 46 0.00 3.38 13.07
N GLY A 47 -0.35 3.58 11.81
CA GLY A 47 -1.11 4.73 11.36
C GLY A 47 -1.64 4.53 9.94
N ARG A 48 -2.60 5.37 9.57
CA ARG A 48 -3.23 5.41 8.24
C ARG A 48 -3.46 6.86 7.83
N ASN A 49 -3.48 7.14 6.53
CA ASN A 49 -3.78 8.45 5.94
C ASN A 49 -2.96 9.59 6.58
N TRP A 50 -1.65 9.34 6.72
CA TRP A 50 -0.74 10.27 7.39
C TRP A 50 -0.31 11.38 6.43
N GLN A 51 -0.52 12.62 6.85
CA GLN A 51 -0.09 13.80 6.09
C GLN A 51 1.31 14.20 6.54
N SER A 52 2.29 14.00 5.65
CA SER A 52 3.69 14.39 5.89
C SER A 52 3.98 15.87 5.66
N GLY A 53 3.02 16.61 5.08
CA GLY A 53 3.22 17.97 4.56
C GLY A 53 3.80 18.02 3.14
N TYR A 54 4.42 16.92 2.66
CA TYR A 54 4.92 16.76 1.29
C TYR A 54 4.06 15.80 0.45
N GLY A 55 3.05 15.21 1.10
CA GLY A 55 2.12 14.25 0.52
C GLY A 55 1.54 13.34 1.58
N GLU A 56 0.56 12.56 1.15
CA GLU A 56 -0.10 11.54 1.96
C GLU A 56 0.66 10.22 1.89
N ILE A 57 0.69 9.51 3.02
CA ILE A 57 1.11 8.11 3.12
C ILE A 57 -0.08 7.32 3.63
N ASP A 58 -0.53 6.33 2.85
CA ASP A 58 -1.77 5.62 3.13
C ASP A 58 -1.67 4.76 4.40
N ILE A 59 -0.56 4.04 4.60
CA ILE A 59 -0.38 3.14 5.74
C ILE A 59 1.03 3.25 6.31
N ILE A 60 1.14 3.27 7.63
CA ILE A 60 2.40 3.17 8.38
C ILE A 60 2.37 1.87 9.16
N ALA A 61 3.38 1.02 9.01
CA ALA A 61 3.36 -0.31 9.64
C ALA A 61 4.75 -0.87 9.96
N PHE A 62 4.78 -1.83 10.87
CA PHE A 62 5.90 -2.74 11.05
C PHE A 62 5.69 -4.03 10.27
N ASP A 63 6.71 -4.38 9.50
CA ASP A 63 6.85 -5.67 8.82
C ASP A 63 7.41 -6.70 9.81
N PRO A 64 6.72 -7.83 10.06
CA PRO A 64 7.18 -8.85 10.99
C PRO A 64 8.47 -9.54 10.53
N THR A 65 8.89 -9.36 9.28
CA THR A 65 10.15 -9.91 8.76
C THR A 65 11.33 -8.92 8.80
N ALA A 66 11.11 -7.69 9.24
CA ALA A 66 12.14 -6.64 9.33
C ALA A 66 12.59 -6.42 10.78
N ASP A 67 13.68 -5.66 10.97
CA ASP A 67 14.07 -5.19 12.30
C ASP A 67 12.96 -4.30 12.90
N ALA A 68 12.70 -4.43 14.21
CA ALA A 68 11.65 -3.70 14.92
C ALA A 68 11.85 -2.18 14.95
N SER A 69 12.99 -1.67 14.51
CA SER A 69 13.29 -0.25 14.35
C SER A 69 13.12 0.28 12.92
N VAL A 70 12.76 -0.59 11.97
CA VAL A 70 12.48 -0.24 10.57
C VAL A 70 10.98 -0.07 10.38
N VAL A 71 10.55 1.13 9.97
CA VAL A 71 9.15 1.42 9.65
C VAL A 71 8.92 1.34 8.14
N SER A 72 7.82 0.71 7.75
CA SER A 72 7.33 0.73 6.39
C SER A 72 6.29 1.83 6.22
N LEU A 73 6.55 2.76 5.30
CA LEU A 73 5.59 3.71 4.76
C LEU A 73 5.04 3.11 3.45
N VAL A 74 3.76 2.77 3.45
CA VAL A 74 3.13 2.00 2.36
C VAL A 74 2.18 2.89 1.58
N GLU A 75 2.36 2.94 0.26
CA GLU A 75 1.38 3.48 -0.68
C GLU A 75 0.47 2.35 -1.20
N VAL A 76 -0.83 2.59 -1.30
CA VAL A 76 -1.83 1.66 -1.82
C VAL A 76 -2.33 2.16 -3.17
N LYS A 77 -2.27 1.29 -4.18
CA LYS A 77 -2.75 1.59 -5.52
C LYS A 77 -3.79 0.58 -5.93
N THR A 78 -5.00 1.06 -6.22
CA THR A 78 -6.14 0.20 -6.56
C THR A 78 -6.67 0.55 -7.92
N ARG A 79 -6.89 -0.47 -8.74
CA ARG A 79 -7.41 -0.35 -10.10
C ARG A 79 -8.32 -1.51 -10.46
N LEU A 80 -9.14 -1.31 -11.48
CA LEU A 80 -9.96 -2.37 -12.09
C LEU A 80 -9.19 -3.03 -13.24
N ALA A 81 -9.38 -4.33 -13.46
CA ALA A 81 -8.79 -5.07 -14.58
C ALA A 81 -9.41 -4.61 -15.91
N GLY A 82 -8.64 -4.73 -17.01
CA GLY A 82 -9.08 -4.33 -18.35
C GLY A 82 -9.08 -2.81 -18.60
N THR A 83 -8.51 -2.02 -17.69
CA THR A 83 -8.25 -0.58 -17.91
C THR A 83 -6.88 -0.37 -18.55
N ALA A 84 -6.69 0.72 -19.32
CA ALA A 84 -5.44 1.01 -20.03
C ALA A 84 -4.17 1.07 -19.15
N ASP A 85 -4.32 1.22 -17.83
CA ASP A 85 -3.23 1.31 -16.86
C ASP A 85 -2.61 -0.04 -16.45
N GLU A 86 -2.78 -1.10 -17.24
CA GLU A 86 -2.36 -2.50 -16.94
C GLU A 86 -0.88 -2.65 -16.55
N GLN A 87 0.01 -1.79 -17.04
CA GLN A 87 1.45 -1.87 -16.76
C GLN A 87 1.88 -1.21 -15.43
N MET A 88 0.96 -0.60 -14.66
CA MET A 88 1.26 0.22 -13.48
C MET A 88 2.56 1.05 -13.64
N PRO A 89 2.69 1.89 -14.68
CA PRO A 89 3.85 2.79 -14.82
C PRO A 89 4.03 3.68 -13.59
N GLU A 90 2.94 3.90 -12.86
CA GLU A 90 2.89 4.54 -11.57
C GLU A 90 3.53 3.76 -10.41
N LEU A 91 4.09 2.56 -10.61
CA LEU A 91 5.04 1.97 -9.67
C LEU A 91 6.46 2.46 -9.92
N ALA A 92 6.75 3.05 -11.09
CA ALA A 92 8.01 3.71 -11.34
C ALA A 92 8.14 4.92 -10.40
N VAL A 93 9.21 4.92 -9.62
CA VAL A 93 9.55 6.04 -8.74
C VAL A 93 10.24 7.09 -9.60
N ASP A 94 9.47 8.09 -10.01
CA ASP A 94 9.99 9.31 -10.65
C ASP A 94 10.72 10.19 -9.62
N GLU A 95 11.47 11.19 -10.09
CA GLU A 95 12.27 12.06 -9.22
C GLU A 95 11.41 12.78 -8.17
N ARG A 96 10.22 13.23 -8.57
CA ARG A 96 9.27 13.90 -7.68
C ARG A 96 8.82 12.97 -6.54
N ARG A 97 8.61 11.69 -6.81
CA ARG A 97 8.28 10.69 -5.77
C ARG A 97 9.46 10.42 -4.87
N ARG A 98 10.69 10.38 -5.39
CA ARG A 98 11.90 10.25 -4.55
C ARG A 98 12.03 11.39 -3.56
N GLU A 99 11.81 12.63 -4.01
CA GLU A 99 11.85 13.81 -3.15
C GLU A 99 10.74 13.76 -2.09
N ARG A 100 9.51 13.42 -2.49
CA ARG A 100 8.37 13.23 -1.57
C ARG A 100 8.69 12.21 -0.48
N TYR A 101 9.19 11.04 -0.89
CA TYR A 101 9.53 9.94 0.01
C TYR A 101 10.70 10.29 0.93
N SER A 102 11.76 10.90 0.39
CA SER A 102 12.89 11.36 1.20
C SER A 102 12.47 12.36 2.28
N ASN A 103 11.59 13.31 1.94
CA ASN A 103 11.09 14.30 2.92
C ASN A 103 10.15 13.67 3.95
N ALA A 104 9.23 12.79 3.52
CA ALA A 104 8.35 12.06 4.42
C ALA A 104 9.15 11.19 5.43
N ALA A 105 10.19 10.50 4.97
CA ALA A 105 11.06 9.72 5.83
C ALA A 105 11.78 10.58 6.88
N ARG A 106 12.35 11.73 6.48
CA ARG A 106 13.02 12.65 7.40
C ARG A 106 12.08 13.14 8.50
N ILE A 107 10.86 13.56 8.14
CA ILE A 107 9.86 14.03 9.11
C ILE A 107 9.45 12.92 10.05
N PHE A 108 9.21 11.72 9.51
CA PHE A 108 8.81 10.58 10.32
C PHE A 108 9.90 10.23 11.35
N LEU A 109 11.17 10.15 10.92
CA LEU A 109 12.30 9.85 11.80
C LEU A 109 12.56 10.96 12.84
N GLN A 110 12.41 12.23 12.46
CA GLN A 110 12.54 13.36 13.40
C GLN A 110 11.46 13.34 14.49
N ALA A 111 10.25 12.90 14.15
CA ALA A 111 9.14 12.84 15.09
C ALA A 111 9.11 11.55 15.95
N ASN A 112 9.86 10.52 15.58
CA ASN A 112 9.80 9.19 16.19
C ASN A 112 11.21 8.66 16.48
N ASP A 113 11.73 8.96 17.67
CA ASP A 113 13.07 8.57 18.14
C ASP A 113 13.30 7.05 18.24
N TRP A 114 12.23 6.27 18.34
CA TRP A 114 12.24 4.81 18.34
C TRP A 114 12.45 4.21 16.94
N ALA A 115 12.19 4.97 15.87
CA ALA A 115 12.41 4.53 14.50
C ALA A 115 13.84 4.86 14.06
N ARG A 116 14.58 3.86 13.58
CA ARG A 116 15.96 4.04 13.11
C ARG A 116 16.07 4.14 11.59
N ALA A 117 15.11 3.58 10.88
CA ALA A 117 15.05 3.64 9.44
C ALA A 117 13.61 3.60 8.95
N VAL A 118 13.42 4.12 7.75
CA VAL A 118 12.16 4.09 7.01
C VAL A 118 12.43 3.45 5.66
N ARG A 119 11.52 2.58 5.21
CA ARG A 119 11.48 2.12 3.82
C ARG A 119 10.11 2.42 3.22
N PHE A 120 10.07 2.50 1.89
CA PHE A 120 8.83 2.70 1.15
C PHE A 120 8.41 1.40 0.48
N ASP A 121 7.21 0.93 0.82
CA ASP A 121 6.59 -0.23 0.20
C ASP A 121 5.39 0.22 -0.64
N VAL A 122 5.01 -0.59 -1.63
CA VAL A 122 3.79 -0.35 -2.41
C VAL A 122 2.94 -1.59 -2.43
N ILE A 123 1.64 -1.41 -2.17
CA ILE A 123 0.62 -2.44 -2.38
C ILE A 123 -0.17 -2.10 -3.63
N ALA A 124 -0.03 -2.94 -4.64
CA ALA A 124 -0.82 -2.90 -5.86
C ALA A 124 -2.02 -3.84 -5.74
N ILE A 125 -3.22 -3.33 -5.99
CA ILE A 125 -4.48 -4.07 -5.97
C ILE A 125 -5.11 -3.98 -7.36
N THR A 126 -5.25 -5.12 -8.02
CA THR A 126 -6.02 -5.25 -9.26
C THR A 126 -7.31 -6.00 -8.95
N VAL A 127 -8.44 -5.36 -9.20
CA VAL A 127 -9.77 -5.94 -9.02
C VAL A 127 -10.31 -6.40 -10.37
N THR A 128 -10.57 -7.69 -10.52
CA THR A 128 -11.17 -8.27 -11.74
C THR A 128 -12.67 -7.97 -11.82
N ASP A 129 -13.24 -8.18 -13.00
CA ASP A 129 -14.66 -7.97 -13.28
C ASP A 129 -15.59 -8.89 -12.48
N ASP A 130 -15.12 -10.08 -12.09
CA ASP A 130 -15.81 -11.00 -11.18
C ASP A 130 -15.66 -10.63 -9.69
N GLY A 131 -15.00 -9.51 -9.38
CA GLY A 131 -14.85 -8.95 -8.04
C GLY A 131 -13.70 -9.55 -7.22
N VAL A 132 -12.82 -10.34 -7.83
CA VAL A 132 -11.61 -10.86 -7.17
C VAL A 132 -10.55 -9.77 -7.10
N ALA A 133 -9.95 -9.58 -5.92
CA ALA A 133 -8.88 -8.60 -5.71
C ALA A 133 -7.52 -9.31 -5.59
N HIS A 134 -6.65 -9.07 -6.57
CA HIS A 134 -5.27 -9.54 -6.57
C HIS A 134 -4.37 -8.47 -5.95
N LEU A 135 -3.68 -8.84 -4.87
CA LEU A 135 -2.83 -7.94 -4.11
C LEU A 135 -1.37 -8.35 -4.28
N HIS A 136 -0.53 -7.38 -4.67
CA HIS A 136 0.90 -7.55 -4.82
C HIS A 136 1.64 -6.51 -3.97
N LEU A 137 2.43 -6.98 -3.01
CA LEU A 137 3.27 -6.15 -2.15
C LEU A 137 4.69 -6.09 -2.71
N VAL A 138 5.15 -4.89 -3.03
CA VAL A 138 6.54 -4.60 -3.39
C VAL A 138 7.22 -3.96 -2.18
N LYS A 139 8.12 -4.70 -1.53
CA LYS A 139 8.93 -4.19 -0.42
C LYS A 139 10.12 -3.39 -0.96
N GLY A 140 10.49 -2.31 -0.28
CA GLY A 140 11.66 -1.49 -0.65
C GLY A 140 11.53 -0.95 -2.07
N ALA A 141 10.32 -0.56 -2.48
CA ALA A 141 10.08 0.07 -3.77
C ALA A 141 10.94 1.35 -3.95
N PHE A 142 11.35 1.94 -2.82
CA PHE A 142 12.42 2.92 -2.75
C PHE A 142 13.16 2.79 -1.41
N GLU A 143 14.49 2.68 -1.47
CA GLU A 143 15.36 2.91 -0.32
C GLU A 143 15.83 4.37 -0.39
N VAL A 144 15.60 5.12 0.68
CA VAL A 144 16.19 6.45 0.82
C VAL A 144 17.61 6.22 1.33
N ASP A 145 18.60 6.34 0.46
CA ASP A 145 19.99 6.44 0.89
C ASP A 145 20.11 7.63 1.85
N GLN A 146 20.67 7.38 3.04
CA GLN A 146 20.80 8.36 4.12
C GLN A 146 21.75 9.51 3.76
#